data_AF-A0A9N9VEE7-F1
#
_entry.id   AF-A0A9N9VEE7-F1
#
_cell.length_a   1.000
_cell.length_b   1.000
_cell.length_c   1.000
_cell.angle_alpha   90.00
_cell.angle_beta   90.00
_cell.angle_gamma   90.00
#
_symmetry.space_group_name_H-M   'P 1'
#
loop_
_entity.id
_entity.type
_entity.pdbx_description
1 polymer ?
#
loop_
_entity_poly.entity_id
_entity_poly.type
_entity_poly.pdbx_seq_one_letter_code
_entity_poly.pdbx_strand_id
1 'polypeptide(L)'
;MPSTTQEPYSLPGHNSLTLGYKISTESSFQAAVMNNKKEPKLDPACHPSPGIYRARELVEITAPLLGSILHALGSDDSTELSSPKVLIDGLAASLAVTGRESTLPLSYGRSDTSRREISEQAQKIGEALVDYARESIQTDSSKQSLIKLYSQCEGHLWTQEVAGLLLGPRSNAQLMQLYNEWLHRIILLRDALLPFENFAEVPLVIPPTSKHGLRDFEEPRKEFLLQCLTGRVSQAAIVDVAKVFTARNLEPGGYGIQYSQGLILPAFLSSSPSIHLLRHHPARLDDSQVDILFDYEHPVYFDAERSDLPKTNNSLPPGHWPPASLLALNPLVTKSSFGVHKANDSSRRVLKLGISLDGAQPFAIDIGQIARGHRYAYRCNSGEEKKRPFQSDEAKEPLLEIAKRNGSKINLLHVYDTAKILGLPGFVTTDEGSRSDDLHLFMAKDPLIQMALLGKLYPENVILIDEDDDPDKALKVGKGFGGRLVVIQSKRRKCSD
;
A
#
# COMPACT_ATOMS: atom_id res chain seq x y z
N MET A 1 -20.99 -1.99 19.21
CA MET A 1 -19.57 -2.09 18.83
C MET A 1 -19.17 -3.54 18.92
N PRO A 2 -18.36 -4.08 18.00
CA PRO A 2 -17.84 -5.43 18.18
C PRO A 2 -16.98 -5.45 19.45
N SER A 3 -17.22 -6.45 20.31
CA SER A 3 -16.42 -6.64 21.52
C SER A 3 -14.99 -7.01 21.13
N THR A 4 -14.01 -6.31 21.68
CA THR A 4 -12.62 -6.76 21.64
C THR A 4 -12.54 -8.07 22.43
N THR A 5 -11.87 -9.07 21.85
CA THR A 5 -11.46 -10.23 22.64
C THR A 5 -10.28 -9.79 23.52
N GLN A 6 -10.03 -10.46 24.65
CA GLN A 6 -8.79 -10.23 25.42
C GLN A 6 -7.55 -10.84 24.73
N GLU A 7 -7.70 -11.38 23.52
CA GLU A 7 -6.61 -12.02 22.80
C GLU A 7 -5.75 -10.96 22.10
N PRO A 8 -4.43 -10.95 22.35
CA PRO A 8 -3.52 -10.05 21.66
C PRO A 8 -3.46 -10.37 20.16
N TYR A 9 -3.42 -9.35 19.32
CA TYR A 9 -3.18 -9.52 17.88
C TYR A 9 -1.70 -9.31 17.58
N SER A 10 -0.99 -10.37 17.19
CA SER A 10 0.40 -10.28 16.73
C SER A 10 0.47 -9.60 15.37
N LEU A 11 1.39 -8.64 15.22
CA LEU A 11 1.66 -7.99 13.95
C LEU A 11 2.31 -8.99 12.97
N PRO A 12 1.74 -9.22 11.78
CA PRO A 12 2.35 -10.11 10.79
C PRO A 12 3.79 -9.70 10.48
N GLY A 13 4.70 -10.66 10.36
CA GLY A 13 6.13 -10.40 10.14
C GLY A 13 6.93 -10.03 11.39
N HIS A 14 6.28 -9.67 12.50
CA HIS A 14 6.95 -9.30 13.76
C HIS A 14 6.28 -9.98 14.96
N ASN A 15 6.63 -11.25 15.22
CA ASN A 15 6.03 -12.04 16.31
C ASN A 15 6.20 -11.43 17.71
N SER A 16 7.20 -10.57 17.90
CA SER A 16 7.44 -9.86 19.17
C SER A 16 6.55 -8.63 19.37
N LEU A 17 5.88 -8.15 18.33
CA LEU A 17 5.02 -6.98 18.37
C LEU A 17 3.55 -7.36 18.42
N THR A 18 2.85 -6.83 19.42
CA THR A 18 1.40 -6.95 19.54
C THR A 18 0.75 -5.64 19.15
N LEU A 19 -0.13 -5.68 18.15
CA LEU A 19 -0.92 -4.55 17.68
C LEU A 19 -2.30 -4.56 18.35
N GLY A 20 -2.31 -4.28 19.66
CA GLY A 20 -3.54 -4.25 20.45
C GLY A 20 -4.24 -5.61 20.54
N TYR A 21 -5.57 -5.59 20.56
CA TYR A 21 -6.41 -6.77 20.81
C TYR A 21 -7.26 -7.15 19.60
N LYS A 22 -7.48 -8.45 19.38
CA LYS A 22 -8.26 -8.97 18.26
C LYS A 22 -9.72 -8.55 18.35
N ILE A 23 -10.28 -8.17 17.20
CA ILE A 23 -11.71 -7.95 17.01
C ILE A 23 -12.32 -9.20 16.38
N SER A 24 -13.43 -9.69 16.95
CA SER A 24 -14.24 -10.74 16.31
C SER A 24 -14.95 -10.17 15.08
N THR A 25 -14.34 -10.34 13.90
CA THR A 25 -14.92 -9.88 12.63
C THR A 25 -16.03 -10.81 12.13
N GLU A 26 -15.94 -12.13 12.36
CA GLU A 26 -16.89 -13.12 11.83
C GLU A 26 -18.32 -13.00 12.39
N SER A 27 -18.47 -12.76 13.70
CA SER A 27 -19.80 -12.63 14.34
C SER A 27 -20.53 -11.36 13.89
N SER A 28 -19.77 -10.28 13.68
CA SER A 28 -20.27 -8.99 13.19
C SER A 28 -20.76 -9.10 11.74
N PHE A 29 -20.02 -9.86 10.95
CA PHE A 29 -20.27 -10.11 9.55
C PHE A 29 -21.49 -11.00 9.34
N GLN A 30 -21.59 -12.12 10.06
CA GLN A 30 -22.77 -13.00 10.00
C GLN A 30 -24.06 -12.28 10.46
N ALA A 31 -23.97 -11.42 11.49
CA ALA A 31 -25.11 -10.63 11.95
C ALA A 31 -25.56 -9.58 10.91
N ALA A 32 -24.63 -8.92 10.21
CA ALA A 32 -24.93 -7.97 9.15
C ALA A 32 -25.60 -8.66 7.94
N VAL A 33 -25.07 -9.82 7.52
CA VAL A 33 -25.65 -10.64 6.45
C VAL A 33 -27.05 -11.15 6.80
N MET A 34 -27.32 -11.50 8.06
CA MET A 34 -28.65 -11.96 8.51
C MET A 34 -29.68 -10.84 8.61
N ASN A 35 -29.29 -9.61 9.00
CA ASN A 35 -30.23 -8.48 9.11
C ASN A 35 -30.67 -7.93 7.74
N ASN A 36 -29.82 -8.03 6.71
CA ASN A 36 -30.16 -7.62 5.34
C ASN A 36 -31.29 -8.43 4.69
N LYS A 37 -31.73 -9.53 5.29
CA LYS A 37 -32.89 -10.31 4.83
C LYS A 37 -34.26 -9.74 5.26
N LYS A 38 -34.33 -8.63 6.03
CA LYS A 38 -35.57 -8.23 6.74
C LYS A 38 -36.18 -6.87 6.41
N GLU A 39 -35.63 -6.01 5.55
CA GLU A 39 -36.27 -4.72 5.22
C GLU A 39 -36.69 -4.58 3.74
N PRO A 40 -37.95 -4.17 3.44
CA PRO A 40 -38.41 -3.93 2.08
C PRO A 40 -38.55 -2.42 1.79
N LYS A 41 -37.86 -1.91 0.76
CA LYS A 41 -38.33 -0.90 -0.24
C LYS A 41 -37.19 -0.25 -1.05
N LEU A 42 -36.73 -0.99 -2.04
CA LEU A 42 -36.15 -0.69 -3.36
C LEU A 42 -35.80 -2.09 -3.88
N ASP A 43 -35.97 -2.42 -5.16
CA ASP A 43 -35.79 -3.81 -5.62
C ASP A 43 -34.41 -4.36 -5.17
N PRO A 44 -34.36 -5.19 -4.11
CA PRO A 44 -33.18 -5.33 -3.26
C PRO A 44 -32.11 -6.23 -3.90
N ALA A 45 -32.34 -6.69 -5.12
CA ALA A 45 -31.60 -7.78 -5.72
C ALA A 45 -30.18 -7.40 -6.18
N CYS A 46 -29.85 -6.10 -6.36
CA CYS A 46 -28.56 -5.72 -6.94
C CYS A 46 -27.84 -4.54 -6.29
N HIS A 47 -28.43 -3.86 -5.31
CA HIS A 47 -27.77 -2.77 -4.60
C HIS A 47 -27.29 -3.26 -3.24
N PRO A 48 -26.03 -3.00 -2.85
CA PRO A 48 -25.60 -3.32 -1.50
C PRO A 48 -26.40 -2.43 -0.53
N SER A 49 -27.18 -3.08 0.34
CA SER A 49 -27.83 -2.41 1.46
C SER A 49 -26.77 -1.94 2.47
N PRO A 50 -27.13 -1.09 3.44
CA PRO A 50 -26.23 -0.77 4.54
C PRO A 50 -25.72 -2.04 5.22
N GLY A 51 -24.41 -2.14 5.43
CA GLY A 51 -23.79 -3.37 5.91
C GLY A 51 -22.28 -3.38 5.85
N ILE A 52 -21.71 -4.52 6.21
CA ILE A 52 -20.27 -4.77 6.14
C ILE A 52 -20.07 -5.84 5.08
N TYR A 53 -19.18 -5.59 4.13
CA TYR A 53 -18.93 -6.47 3.00
C TYR A 53 -17.44 -6.62 2.72
N ARG A 54 -17.06 -7.75 2.15
CA ARG A 54 -15.78 -7.93 1.47
C ARG A 54 -15.92 -7.74 -0.03
N ALA A 55 -14.79 -7.58 -0.71
CA ALA A 55 -14.74 -7.39 -2.16
C ALA A 55 -15.54 -8.47 -2.92
N ARG A 56 -15.33 -9.75 -2.59
CA ARG A 56 -16.03 -10.87 -3.22
C ARG A 56 -17.55 -10.77 -3.12
N GLU A 57 -18.07 -10.42 -1.94
CA GLU A 57 -19.51 -10.33 -1.72
C GLU A 57 -20.14 -9.16 -2.48
N LEU A 58 -19.42 -8.05 -2.60
CA LEU A 58 -19.88 -6.92 -3.40
C LEU A 58 -19.97 -7.29 -4.88
N VAL A 59 -19.05 -8.12 -5.38
CA VAL A 59 -19.16 -8.70 -6.74
C VAL A 59 -20.40 -9.59 -6.83
N GLU A 60 -20.60 -10.50 -5.88
CA GLU A 60 -21.76 -11.41 -5.82
C GLU A 60 -23.10 -10.66 -5.76
N ILE A 61 -23.18 -9.55 -5.01
CA ILE A 61 -24.38 -8.69 -4.94
C ILE A 61 -24.71 -8.05 -6.29
N THR A 62 -23.69 -7.72 -7.09
CA THR A 62 -23.89 -7.15 -8.43
C THR A 62 -24.09 -8.19 -9.53
N ALA A 63 -23.80 -9.46 -9.25
CA ALA A 63 -23.89 -10.56 -10.22
C ALA A 63 -25.27 -10.72 -10.88
N PRO A 64 -26.42 -10.48 -10.22
CA PRO A 64 -27.71 -10.61 -10.88
C PRO A 64 -27.94 -9.58 -12.00
N LEU A 65 -27.22 -8.44 -12.02
CA LEU A 65 -27.25 -7.53 -13.18
C LEU A 65 -26.69 -8.22 -14.43
N LEU A 66 -25.56 -8.89 -14.30
CA LEU A 66 -24.95 -9.66 -15.38
C LEU A 66 -25.79 -10.87 -15.75
N GLY A 67 -26.33 -11.57 -14.75
CA GLY A 67 -27.24 -12.70 -14.94
C GLY A 67 -28.50 -12.33 -15.72
N SER A 68 -29.14 -11.19 -15.43
CA SER A 68 -30.27 -10.68 -16.22
C SER A 68 -29.91 -10.38 -17.68
N ILE A 69 -28.69 -9.90 -17.94
CA ILE A 69 -28.22 -9.66 -19.32
C ILE A 69 -28.07 -10.99 -20.05
N LEU A 70 -27.39 -11.96 -19.44
CA LEU A 70 -27.17 -13.28 -20.04
C LEU A 70 -28.49 -14.02 -20.29
N HIS A 71 -29.43 -13.94 -19.35
CA HIS A 71 -30.77 -14.51 -19.53
C HIS A 71 -31.51 -13.88 -20.72
N ALA A 72 -31.43 -12.55 -20.86
CA ALA A 72 -32.11 -11.83 -21.93
C ALA A 72 -31.45 -11.99 -23.31
N LEU A 73 -30.12 -12.17 -23.37
CA LEU A 73 -29.40 -12.44 -24.62
C LEU A 73 -29.71 -13.83 -25.19
N GLY A 74 -30.22 -14.75 -24.37
CA GLY A 74 -30.57 -16.11 -24.80
C GLY A 74 -29.36 -17.00 -25.06
N SER A 75 -29.59 -18.16 -25.68
CA SER A 75 -28.53 -19.12 -26.02
C SER A 75 -27.63 -18.58 -27.14
N ASP A 76 -26.33 -18.88 -27.03
CA ASP A 76 -25.35 -18.55 -28.07
C ASP A 76 -25.47 -19.54 -29.24
N ASP A 77 -25.33 -19.05 -30.47
CA ASP A 77 -25.23 -19.90 -31.65
C ASP A 77 -23.87 -20.61 -31.69
N SER A 78 -23.80 -21.80 -32.29
CA SER A 78 -22.60 -22.66 -32.28
C SER A 78 -21.35 -22.08 -32.96
N THR A 79 -21.48 -20.92 -33.62
CA THR A 79 -20.41 -20.22 -34.34
C THR A 79 -19.96 -18.91 -33.69
N GLU A 80 -20.65 -18.45 -32.63
CA GLU A 80 -20.33 -17.18 -31.94
C GLU A 80 -19.46 -17.40 -30.69
N LEU A 81 -18.70 -16.37 -30.30
CA LEU A 81 -18.06 -16.31 -28.98
C LEU A 81 -19.15 -16.30 -27.90
N SER A 82 -18.96 -17.09 -26.84
CA SER A 82 -19.96 -17.19 -25.78
C SER A 82 -20.21 -15.83 -25.11
N SER A 83 -21.49 -15.43 -24.97
CA SER A 83 -21.89 -14.14 -24.40
C SER A 83 -21.29 -13.87 -23.01
N PRO A 84 -21.31 -14.83 -22.05
CA PRO A 84 -20.58 -14.70 -20.78
C PRO A 84 -19.11 -14.36 -20.93
N LYS A 85 -18.42 -15.02 -21.88
CA LYS A 85 -16.99 -14.80 -22.12
C LYS A 85 -16.74 -13.39 -22.66
N VAL A 86 -17.53 -12.94 -23.63
CA VAL A 86 -17.41 -11.59 -24.21
C VAL A 86 -17.57 -10.50 -23.14
N LEU A 87 -18.59 -10.61 -22.29
CA LEU A 87 -18.87 -9.61 -21.26
C LEU A 87 -17.78 -9.60 -20.15
N ILE A 88 -17.27 -10.77 -19.77
CA ILE A 88 -16.17 -10.87 -18.78
C ILE A 88 -14.82 -10.41 -19.36
N ASP A 89 -14.52 -10.74 -20.62
CA ASP A 89 -13.32 -10.24 -21.29
C ASP A 89 -13.38 -8.71 -21.45
N GLY A 90 -14.58 -8.16 -21.66
CA GLY A 90 -14.86 -6.72 -21.61
C GLY A 90 -14.56 -6.09 -20.25
N LEU A 91 -15.01 -6.72 -19.15
CA LEU A 91 -14.65 -6.30 -17.79
C LEU A 91 -13.13 -6.31 -17.59
N ALA A 92 -12.46 -7.39 -17.99
CA ALA A 92 -11.02 -7.53 -17.86
C ALA A 92 -10.28 -6.40 -18.62
N ALA A 93 -10.74 -6.04 -19.81
CA ALA A 93 -10.19 -4.91 -20.57
C ALA A 93 -10.38 -3.56 -19.85
N SER A 94 -11.55 -3.33 -19.23
CA SER A 94 -11.81 -2.09 -18.47
C SER A 94 -11.04 -2.00 -17.15
N LEU A 95 -10.76 -3.13 -16.51
CA LEU A 95 -9.98 -3.19 -15.26
C LEU A 95 -8.48 -3.26 -15.48
N ALA A 96 -8.02 -3.58 -16.70
CA ALA A 96 -6.61 -3.54 -17.06
C ALA A 96 -6.00 -2.16 -16.81
N VAL A 97 -4.68 -2.12 -16.61
CA VAL A 97 -3.91 -0.89 -16.37
C VAL A 97 -3.33 -0.28 -17.67
N THR A 98 -3.58 -0.95 -18.80
CA THR A 98 -3.18 -0.51 -20.14
C THR A 98 -4.26 -0.87 -21.14
N GLY A 99 -4.20 -0.29 -22.33
CA GLY A 99 -5.18 -0.50 -23.39
C GLY A 99 -6.16 0.67 -23.52
N ARG A 100 -6.95 0.64 -24.59
CA ARG A 100 -7.87 1.73 -24.93
C ARG A 100 -9.04 1.78 -23.96
N GLU A 101 -9.51 0.63 -23.50
CA GLU A 101 -10.70 0.47 -22.65
C GLU A 101 -10.38 0.64 -21.16
N SER A 102 -9.09 0.66 -20.79
CA SER A 102 -8.64 0.82 -19.41
C SER A 102 -9.22 2.08 -18.78
N THR A 103 -9.81 1.90 -17.60
CA THR A 103 -10.40 3.01 -16.82
C THR A 103 -9.43 3.63 -15.82
N LEU A 104 -8.21 3.08 -15.74
CA LEU A 104 -7.11 3.58 -14.91
C LEU A 104 -5.77 3.46 -15.67
N PRO A 105 -5.60 4.13 -16.83
CA PRO A 105 -4.38 4.05 -17.61
C PRO A 105 -3.30 4.93 -16.96
N LEU A 106 -2.55 4.38 -16.00
CA LEU A 106 -1.49 5.11 -15.33
C LEU A 106 -0.20 5.05 -16.16
N SER A 107 0.23 6.21 -16.66
CA SER A 107 1.57 6.38 -17.22
C SER A 107 2.51 6.93 -16.16
N TYR A 108 3.67 6.29 -15.99
CA TYR A 108 4.63 6.68 -14.97
C TYR A 108 6.08 6.48 -15.43
N GLY A 109 6.94 7.40 -15.01
CA GLY A 109 8.39 7.31 -15.24
C GLY A 109 9.05 6.30 -14.30
N ARG A 110 10.30 5.94 -14.60
CA ARG A 110 11.07 4.95 -13.80
C ARG A 110 11.22 5.32 -12.31
N SER A 111 11.17 6.61 -11.98
CA SER A 111 11.35 7.13 -10.63
C SER A 111 10.04 7.31 -9.85
N ASP A 112 8.88 7.11 -10.48
CA ASP A 112 7.59 7.29 -9.84
C ASP A 112 7.09 6.00 -9.19
N THR A 113 7.61 5.75 -8.00
CA THR A 113 7.29 4.55 -7.21
C THR A 113 5.82 4.51 -6.79
N SER A 114 5.21 5.67 -6.55
CA SER A 114 3.82 5.76 -6.10
C SER A 114 2.83 5.25 -7.14
N ARG A 115 2.91 5.75 -8.38
CA ARG A 115 2.00 5.32 -9.46
C ARG A 115 2.29 3.91 -9.93
N ARG A 116 3.56 3.48 -9.89
CA ARG A 116 3.91 2.08 -10.17
C ARG A 116 3.25 1.14 -9.17
N GLU A 117 3.35 1.44 -7.88
CA GLU A 117 2.75 0.61 -6.82
C GLU A 117 1.21 0.58 -6.92
N ILE A 118 0.58 1.74 -7.18
CA ILE A 118 -0.87 1.79 -7.42
C ILE A 118 -1.27 1.00 -8.68
N SER A 119 -0.49 1.06 -9.76
CA SER A 119 -0.75 0.28 -10.98
C SER A 119 -0.60 -1.22 -10.74
N GLU A 120 0.45 -1.66 -10.04
CA GLU A 120 0.63 -3.07 -9.66
C GLU A 120 -0.54 -3.56 -8.80
N GLN A 121 -1.01 -2.72 -7.87
CA GLN A 121 -2.15 -3.05 -7.02
C GLN A 121 -3.47 -3.09 -7.80
N ALA A 122 -3.68 -2.13 -8.71
CA ALA A 122 -4.85 -2.10 -9.60
C ALA A 122 -4.93 -3.36 -10.47
N GLN A 123 -3.80 -3.83 -10.97
CA GLN A 123 -3.73 -5.08 -11.74
C GLN A 123 -4.14 -6.29 -10.89
N LYS A 124 -3.54 -6.45 -9.70
CA LYS A 124 -3.87 -7.56 -8.78
C LYS A 124 -5.35 -7.59 -8.40
N ILE A 125 -5.91 -6.42 -8.07
CA ILE A 125 -7.33 -6.31 -7.73
C ILE A 125 -8.19 -6.62 -8.96
N GLY A 126 -7.85 -6.06 -10.13
CA GLY A 126 -8.58 -6.27 -11.38
C GLY A 126 -8.68 -7.75 -11.75
N GLU A 127 -7.56 -8.49 -11.69
CA GLU A 127 -7.52 -9.94 -11.93
C GLU A 127 -8.44 -10.69 -10.95
N ALA A 128 -8.35 -10.40 -9.65
CA ALA A 128 -9.20 -11.04 -8.64
C ALA A 128 -10.70 -10.74 -8.83
N LEU A 129 -11.07 -9.51 -9.17
CA LEU A 129 -12.48 -9.14 -9.39
C LEU A 129 -13.05 -9.80 -10.65
N VAL A 130 -12.24 -9.96 -11.71
CA VAL A 130 -12.61 -10.74 -12.90
C VAL A 130 -12.86 -12.20 -12.54
N ASP A 131 -12.01 -12.79 -11.71
CA ASP A 131 -12.18 -14.18 -11.25
C ASP A 131 -13.45 -14.33 -10.41
N TYR A 132 -13.71 -13.43 -9.46
CA TYR A 132 -14.95 -13.43 -8.67
C TYR A 132 -16.19 -13.28 -9.56
N ALA A 133 -16.13 -12.42 -10.57
CA ALA A 133 -17.23 -12.23 -11.52
C ALA A 133 -17.48 -13.52 -12.33
N ARG A 134 -16.41 -14.17 -12.79
CA ARG A 134 -16.48 -15.45 -13.53
C ARG A 134 -17.10 -16.57 -12.70
N GLU A 135 -16.70 -16.68 -11.42
CA GLU A 135 -17.27 -17.65 -10.48
C GLU A 135 -18.77 -17.39 -10.23
N SER A 136 -19.17 -16.12 -10.11
CA SER A 136 -20.58 -15.75 -9.85
C SER A 136 -21.55 -16.19 -10.96
N ILE A 137 -21.10 -16.20 -12.22
CA ILE A 137 -21.93 -16.62 -13.38
C ILE A 137 -22.27 -18.12 -13.32
N GLN A 138 -21.39 -18.94 -12.74
CA GLN A 138 -21.57 -20.39 -12.68
C GLN A 138 -22.66 -20.82 -11.70
N THR A 139 -23.16 -19.88 -10.88
CA THR A 139 -24.13 -20.16 -9.82
C THR A 139 -25.56 -19.87 -10.31
N ASP A 140 -26.21 -20.91 -10.84
CA ASP A 140 -27.66 -21.06 -11.07
C ASP A 140 -28.41 -19.87 -11.72
N SER A 141 -28.18 -19.65 -13.03
CA SER A 141 -28.83 -18.65 -13.89
C SER A 141 -30.31 -18.95 -14.25
N SER A 142 -30.90 -19.99 -13.67
CA SER A 142 -32.20 -20.55 -14.08
C SER A 142 -33.43 -19.78 -13.57
N LYS A 143 -33.27 -18.72 -12.77
CA LYS A 143 -34.37 -18.01 -12.09
C LYS A 143 -34.33 -16.48 -12.10
N GLN A 144 -33.56 -15.84 -12.99
CA GLN A 144 -33.42 -14.38 -12.99
C GLN A 144 -34.44 -13.69 -13.90
N SER A 145 -35.33 -12.90 -13.31
CA SER A 145 -36.18 -11.96 -14.04
C SER A 145 -35.37 -10.76 -14.54
N LEU A 146 -35.83 -10.14 -15.64
CA LEU A 146 -35.20 -8.93 -16.19
C LEU A 146 -35.30 -7.76 -15.19
N ILE A 147 -34.16 -7.31 -14.67
CA ILE A 147 -34.08 -6.15 -13.79
C ILE A 147 -34.25 -4.87 -14.61
N LYS A 148 -35.19 -4.02 -14.20
CA LYS A 148 -35.37 -2.67 -14.76
C LYS A 148 -34.61 -1.68 -13.91
N LEU A 149 -33.49 -1.21 -14.42
CA LEU A 149 -32.65 -0.20 -13.79
C LEU A 149 -32.24 0.84 -14.81
N TYR A 150 -32.28 2.11 -14.41
CA TYR A 150 -31.73 3.20 -15.20
C TYR A 150 -30.31 3.50 -14.74
N SER A 151 -29.33 3.23 -15.60
CA SER A 151 -27.92 3.54 -15.33
C SER A 151 -27.65 5.02 -15.58
N GLN A 152 -26.99 5.67 -14.63
CA GLN A 152 -26.29 6.93 -14.91
C GLN A 152 -25.02 6.55 -15.68
N CYS A 153 -25.12 6.47 -17.01
CA CYS A 153 -24.02 6.00 -17.86
C CYS A 153 -22.76 6.84 -17.66
N GLU A 154 -21.69 6.22 -17.14
CA GLU A 154 -20.36 6.82 -16.98
C GLU A 154 -19.46 6.61 -18.21
N GLY A 155 -20.03 6.57 -19.42
CA GLY A 155 -19.26 6.64 -20.69
C GLY A 155 -18.09 5.66 -20.87
N HIS A 156 -18.06 4.53 -20.12
CA HIS A 156 -16.95 3.58 -20.17
C HIS A 156 -16.80 3.02 -21.58
N LEU A 157 -15.56 2.97 -22.06
CA LEU A 157 -15.26 2.41 -23.37
C LEU A 157 -15.46 0.89 -23.35
N TRP A 158 -16.13 0.38 -24.37
CA TRP A 158 -16.33 -1.06 -24.59
C TRP A 158 -15.34 -1.60 -25.62
N THR A 159 -14.98 -2.87 -25.48
CA THR A 159 -14.30 -3.61 -26.56
C THR A 159 -15.24 -3.75 -27.76
N GLN A 160 -14.66 -4.05 -28.93
CA GLN A 160 -15.44 -4.21 -30.15
C GLN A 160 -16.43 -5.38 -30.04
N GLU A 161 -16.05 -6.45 -29.35
CA GLU A 161 -16.86 -7.65 -29.12
C GLU A 161 -18.06 -7.34 -28.23
N VAL A 162 -17.86 -6.60 -27.14
CA VAL A 162 -18.95 -6.15 -26.26
C VAL A 162 -19.89 -5.21 -27.01
N ALA A 163 -19.36 -4.27 -27.79
CA ALA A 163 -20.17 -3.38 -28.60
C ALA A 163 -20.99 -4.15 -29.65
N GLY A 164 -20.39 -5.13 -30.33
CA GLY A 164 -21.09 -5.98 -31.29
C GLY A 164 -22.22 -6.80 -30.64
N LEU A 165 -21.98 -7.33 -29.44
CA LEU A 165 -22.98 -8.10 -28.69
C LEU A 165 -24.15 -7.21 -28.22
N LEU A 166 -23.85 -6.07 -27.58
CA LEU A 166 -24.85 -5.24 -26.90
C LEU A 166 -25.57 -4.24 -27.82
N LEU A 167 -24.98 -3.88 -28.96
CA LEU A 167 -25.66 -3.10 -30.01
C LEU A 167 -26.29 -3.99 -31.09
N GLY A 168 -26.07 -5.31 -30.99
CA GLY A 168 -26.59 -6.29 -31.93
C GLY A 168 -28.09 -6.56 -31.77
N PRO A 169 -28.67 -7.35 -32.69
CA PRO A 169 -30.11 -7.62 -32.75
C PRO A 169 -30.65 -8.42 -31.56
N ARG A 170 -29.79 -9.14 -30.82
CA ARG A 170 -30.13 -9.91 -29.61
C ARG A 170 -30.26 -9.02 -28.35
N SER A 171 -29.88 -7.75 -28.45
CA SER A 171 -29.80 -6.82 -27.33
C SER A 171 -30.79 -5.66 -27.47
N ASN A 172 -30.87 -4.83 -26.44
CA ASN A 172 -31.65 -3.59 -26.43
C ASN A 172 -31.01 -2.57 -25.48
N ALA A 173 -31.56 -1.35 -25.48
CA ALA A 173 -31.06 -0.25 -24.64
C ALA A 173 -31.04 -0.58 -23.13
N GLN A 174 -31.95 -1.44 -22.65
CA GLN A 174 -31.98 -1.86 -21.26
C GLN A 174 -30.77 -2.73 -20.90
N LEU A 175 -30.39 -3.68 -21.77
CA LEU A 175 -29.23 -4.54 -21.52
C LEU A 175 -27.93 -3.75 -21.53
N MET A 176 -27.81 -2.78 -22.45
CA MET A 176 -26.69 -1.83 -22.46
C MET A 176 -26.57 -1.06 -21.13
N GLN A 177 -27.69 -0.57 -20.60
CA GLN A 177 -27.71 0.13 -19.31
C GLN A 177 -27.31 -0.79 -18.16
N LEU A 178 -27.81 -2.02 -18.14
CA LEU A 178 -27.44 -3.00 -17.10
C LEU A 178 -25.94 -3.32 -17.15
N TYR A 179 -25.37 -3.52 -18.35
CA TYR A 179 -23.95 -3.79 -18.50
C TYR A 179 -23.10 -2.62 -18.02
N ASN A 180 -23.46 -1.39 -18.41
CA ASN A 180 -22.77 -0.18 -17.95
C ASN A 180 -22.83 -0.01 -16.44
N GLU A 181 -24.00 -0.26 -15.83
CA GLU A 181 -24.15 -0.19 -14.37
C GLU A 181 -23.27 -1.22 -13.67
N TRP A 182 -23.33 -2.48 -14.12
CA TRP A 182 -22.54 -3.56 -13.56
C TRP A 182 -21.04 -3.26 -13.69
N LEU A 183 -20.58 -2.93 -14.90
CA LEU A 183 -19.19 -2.58 -15.18
C LEU A 183 -18.71 -1.42 -14.29
N HIS A 184 -19.50 -0.36 -14.19
CA HIS A 184 -19.16 0.80 -13.39
C HIS A 184 -19.03 0.47 -11.90
N ARG A 185 -19.92 -0.36 -11.33
CA ARG A 185 -19.82 -0.77 -9.91
C ARG A 185 -18.55 -1.56 -9.62
N ILE A 186 -18.16 -2.46 -10.53
CA ILE A 186 -16.91 -3.22 -10.38
C ILE A 186 -15.69 -2.28 -10.48
N ILE A 187 -15.73 -1.28 -11.37
CA ILE A 187 -14.69 -0.23 -11.47
C ILE A 187 -14.58 0.57 -10.17
N LEU A 188 -15.71 1.02 -9.61
CA LEU A 188 -15.73 1.73 -8.32
C LEU A 188 -15.16 0.88 -7.20
N LEU A 189 -15.51 -0.41 -7.17
CA LEU A 189 -14.98 -1.36 -6.20
C LEU A 189 -13.46 -1.53 -6.34
N ARG A 190 -12.94 -1.72 -7.56
CA ARG A 190 -11.48 -1.79 -7.80
C ARG A 190 -10.80 -0.56 -7.23
N ASP A 191 -11.30 0.62 -7.56
CA ASP A 191 -10.66 1.88 -7.18
C ASP A 191 -10.73 2.16 -5.68
N ALA A 192 -11.82 1.77 -5.02
CA ALA A 192 -11.97 1.85 -3.57
C ALA A 192 -11.02 0.90 -2.81
N LEU A 193 -10.58 -0.18 -3.46
CA LEU A 193 -9.69 -1.19 -2.88
C LEU A 193 -8.20 -0.86 -3.08
N LEU A 194 -7.85 0.08 -3.96
CA LEU A 194 -6.45 0.46 -4.27
C LEU A 194 -5.58 0.76 -3.05
N PRO A 195 -6.07 1.39 -1.96
CA PRO A 195 -5.23 1.67 -0.80
C PRO A 195 -4.70 0.43 -0.09
N PHE A 196 -5.34 -0.74 -0.25
CA PHE A 196 -5.13 -1.88 0.63
C PHE A 196 -4.33 -2.98 -0.04
N GLU A 197 -3.17 -3.32 0.51
CA GLU A 197 -2.36 -4.46 0.06
C GLU A 197 -3.15 -5.78 0.19
N ASN A 198 -3.76 -6.02 1.35
CA ASN A 198 -4.60 -7.20 1.62
C ASN A 198 -6.08 -6.94 1.31
N PHE A 199 -6.38 -6.34 0.17
CA PHE A 199 -7.73 -5.89 -0.23
C PHE A 199 -8.84 -6.92 -0.01
N ALA A 200 -8.57 -8.21 -0.23
CA ALA A 200 -9.56 -9.29 -0.10
C ALA A 200 -10.06 -9.49 1.34
N GLU A 201 -9.26 -9.11 2.34
CA GLU A 201 -9.58 -9.26 3.76
C GLU A 201 -10.31 -8.04 4.33
N VAL A 202 -10.30 -6.91 3.62
CA VAL A 202 -10.77 -5.62 4.12
C VAL A 202 -12.29 -5.60 4.27
N PRO A 203 -12.82 -5.39 5.48
CA PRO A 203 -14.24 -5.15 5.69
C PRO A 203 -14.61 -3.72 5.30
N LEU A 204 -15.35 -3.57 4.21
CA LEU A 204 -15.93 -2.32 3.73
C LEU A 204 -17.30 -2.08 4.34
N VAL A 205 -17.55 -0.88 4.84
CA VAL A 205 -18.78 -0.50 5.53
C VAL A 205 -19.59 0.42 4.64
N ILE A 206 -20.74 -0.06 4.18
CA ILE A 206 -21.78 0.76 3.56
C ILE A 206 -22.66 1.32 4.69
N PRO A 207 -22.63 2.63 4.97
CA PRO A 207 -23.32 3.17 6.13
C PRO A 207 -24.84 3.21 5.94
N PRO A 208 -25.64 3.24 7.03
CA PRO A 208 -27.09 3.40 6.96
C PRO A 208 -27.56 4.66 6.23
N THR A 209 -26.71 5.69 6.18
CA THR A 209 -26.97 6.94 5.47
C THR A 209 -26.70 6.86 3.97
N SER A 210 -26.06 5.79 3.49
CA SER A 210 -25.79 5.60 2.07
C SER A 210 -27.07 5.32 1.31
N LYS A 211 -27.29 6.09 0.25
CA LYS A 211 -28.40 5.87 -0.70
C LYS A 211 -27.93 5.23 -1.99
N HIS A 212 -26.62 5.22 -2.25
CA HIS A 212 -26.05 4.83 -3.53
C HIS A 212 -25.04 3.68 -3.42
N GLY A 213 -24.75 3.20 -2.21
CA GLY A 213 -23.85 2.07 -1.98
C GLY A 213 -22.44 2.39 -2.46
N LEU A 214 -21.92 1.58 -3.39
CA LEU A 214 -20.60 1.80 -4.00
C LEU A 214 -20.47 3.14 -4.72
N ARG A 215 -21.56 3.70 -5.23
CA ARG A 215 -21.56 5.00 -5.93
C ARG A 215 -21.27 6.19 -5.01
N ASP A 216 -21.30 6.02 -3.69
CA ASP A 216 -20.79 7.03 -2.75
C ASP A 216 -19.29 7.32 -2.97
N PHE A 217 -18.58 6.47 -3.73
CA PHE A 217 -17.17 6.63 -4.06
C PHE A 217 -16.90 7.42 -5.36
N GLU A 218 -17.92 7.81 -6.13
CA GLU A 218 -17.71 8.50 -7.42
C GLU A 218 -16.91 9.81 -7.30
N GLU A 219 -17.27 10.67 -6.35
CA GLU A 219 -16.55 11.94 -6.13
C GLU A 219 -15.15 11.74 -5.54
N PRO A 220 -14.94 10.94 -4.47
CA PRO A 220 -13.61 10.60 -3.99
C PRO A 220 -12.72 9.97 -5.07
N ARG A 221 -13.29 9.14 -5.94
CA ARG A 221 -12.58 8.56 -7.08
C ARG A 221 -12.07 9.63 -8.03
N LYS A 222 -12.91 10.58 -8.44
CA LYS A 222 -12.51 11.66 -9.38
C LYS A 222 -11.31 12.44 -8.84
N GLU A 223 -11.35 12.81 -7.56
CA GLU A 223 -10.25 13.53 -6.90
C GLU A 223 -8.97 12.69 -6.83
N PHE A 224 -9.09 11.41 -6.46
CA PHE A 224 -7.92 10.52 -6.42
C PHE A 224 -7.29 10.29 -7.79
N LEU A 225 -8.11 10.11 -8.83
CA LEU A 225 -7.64 9.96 -10.20
C LEU A 225 -6.94 11.22 -10.70
N LEU A 226 -7.44 12.40 -10.35
CA LEU A 226 -6.78 13.66 -10.68
C LEU A 226 -5.36 13.69 -10.09
N GLN A 227 -5.17 13.24 -8.86
CA GLN A 227 -3.84 13.18 -8.25
C GLN A 227 -2.93 12.14 -8.92
N CYS A 228 -3.49 10.99 -9.31
CA CYS A 228 -2.75 9.98 -10.06
C CYS A 228 -2.30 10.48 -11.45
N LEU A 229 -3.04 11.40 -12.07
CA LEU A 229 -2.70 11.94 -13.38
C LEU A 229 -1.78 13.17 -13.31
N THR A 230 -1.92 14.01 -12.27
CA THR A 230 -1.24 15.32 -12.20
C THR A 230 0.05 15.33 -11.38
N GLY A 231 0.32 14.31 -10.57
CA GLY A 231 1.50 14.34 -9.69
C GLY A 231 1.86 13.02 -9.03
N ARG A 232 2.61 13.13 -7.92
CA ARG A 232 2.90 11.99 -7.03
C ARG A 232 1.71 11.77 -6.12
N VAL A 233 1.27 10.53 -5.98
CA VAL A 233 0.17 10.17 -5.09
C VAL A 233 0.66 10.34 -3.64
N SER A 234 0.02 11.25 -2.90
CA SER A 234 0.39 11.52 -1.51
C SER A 234 -0.13 10.41 -0.58
N GLN A 235 0.53 10.20 0.57
CA GLN A 235 0.02 9.26 1.57
C GLN A 235 -1.36 9.68 2.08
N ALA A 236 -1.59 10.98 2.26
CA ALA A 236 -2.86 11.52 2.70
C ALA A 236 -3.99 11.12 1.76
N ALA A 237 -3.79 11.24 0.44
CA ALA A 237 -4.80 10.86 -0.55
C ALA A 237 -5.13 9.36 -0.51
N ILE A 238 -4.13 8.49 -0.30
CA ILE A 238 -4.36 7.05 -0.14
C ILE A 238 -5.21 6.76 1.10
N VAL A 239 -4.91 7.43 2.22
CA VAL A 239 -5.68 7.30 3.46
C VAL A 239 -7.09 7.86 3.31
N ASP A 240 -7.26 8.97 2.59
CA ASP A 240 -8.56 9.60 2.37
C ASP A 240 -9.47 8.73 1.48
N VAL A 241 -8.91 8.06 0.47
CA VAL A 241 -9.63 7.00 -0.28
C VAL A 241 -10.01 5.84 0.65
N ALA A 242 -9.07 5.37 1.48
CA ALA A 242 -9.32 4.25 2.39
C ALA A 242 -10.48 4.56 3.38
N LYS A 243 -10.62 5.81 3.81
CA LYS A 243 -11.68 6.25 4.75
C LYS A 243 -13.09 6.11 4.20
N VAL A 244 -13.31 6.22 2.88
CA VAL A 244 -14.66 6.34 2.31
C VAL A 244 -15.59 5.21 2.74
N PHE A 245 -15.10 3.96 2.74
CA PHE A 245 -15.86 2.79 3.18
C PHE A 245 -15.33 2.18 4.49
N THR A 246 -14.60 2.94 5.31
CA THR A 246 -14.10 2.45 6.60
C THR A 246 -14.43 3.43 7.72
N ALA A 247 -13.88 4.64 7.65
CA ALA A 247 -14.03 5.70 8.64
C ALA A 247 -14.33 7.07 7.99
N ARG A 248 -15.45 7.16 7.26
CA ARG A 248 -15.82 8.32 6.42
C ARG A 248 -15.98 9.66 7.13
N ASN A 249 -16.10 9.65 8.46
CA ASN A 249 -16.31 10.86 9.26
C ASN A 249 -15.00 11.42 9.82
N LEU A 250 -13.87 10.77 9.58
CA LEU A 250 -12.57 11.30 9.97
C LEU A 250 -12.13 12.40 9.00
N GLU A 251 -11.51 13.44 9.57
CA GLU A 251 -10.91 14.53 8.81
C GLU A 251 -9.83 14.03 7.83
N PRO A 252 -9.54 14.79 6.75
CA PRO A 252 -8.50 14.44 5.79
C PRO A 252 -7.09 14.32 6.39
N GLY A 253 -6.23 13.51 5.75
CA GLY A 253 -4.82 13.36 6.10
C GLY A 253 -4.49 12.13 6.95
N GLY A 254 -3.41 12.22 7.72
CA GLY A 254 -2.86 11.11 8.52
C GLY A 254 -2.06 10.08 7.70
N TYR A 255 -1.73 8.95 8.34
CA TYR A 255 -1.05 7.81 7.70
C TYR A 255 -1.72 6.47 7.96
N GLY A 256 -2.73 6.41 8.82
CA GLY A 256 -3.47 5.22 9.17
C GLY A 256 -4.73 5.57 9.94
N ILE A 257 -5.63 4.61 10.12
CA ILE A 257 -6.90 4.80 10.80
C ILE A 257 -7.25 3.58 11.66
N GLN A 258 -8.00 3.82 12.73
CA GLN A 258 -8.80 2.80 13.41
C GLN A 258 -10.27 3.06 13.06
N TYR A 259 -11.05 2.00 12.92
CA TYR A 259 -12.49 2.09 12.68
C TYR A 259 -13.23 0.91 13.29
N SER A 260 -14.53 0.84 13.03
CA SER A 260 -15.41 -0.19 13.60
C SER A 260 -14.95 -1.64 13.35
N GLN A 261 -14.27 -1.94 12.24
CA GLN A 261 -13.87 -3.31 11.87
C GLN A 261 -12.37 -3.60 11.99
N GLY A 262 -11.56 -2.66 12.48
CA GLY A 262 -10.13 -2.92 12.66
C GLY A 262 -9.25 -1.68 12.61
N LEU A 263 -7.97 -1.95 12.37
CA LEU A 263 -6.91 -0.98 12.15
C LEU A 263 -6.45 -1.06 10.71
N ILE A 264 -6.13 0.09 10.13
CA ILE A 264 -5.54 0.22 8.81
C ILE A 264 -4.26 1.02 8.99
N LEU A 265 -3.13 0.37 8.78
CA LEU A 265 -1.81 0.96 9.00
C LEU A 265 -0.93 0.74 7.76
N PRO A 266 0.18 1.49 7.60
CA PRO A 266 1.09 1.29 6.48
C PRO A 266 1.57 -0.17 6.36
N ALA A 267 1.49 -0.73 5.16
CA ALA A 267 1.74 -2.16 4.92
C ALA A 267 3.17 -2.59 5.31
N PHE A 268 4.16 -1.70 5.16
CA PHE A 268 5.56 -2.00 5.52
C PHE A 268 5.73 -2.44 6.98
N LEU A 269 4.83 -2.03 7.89
CA LEU A 269 4.84 -2.47 9.29
C LEU A 269 4.63 -3.98 9.40
N SER A 270 4.00 -4.60 8.42
CA SER A 270 3.80 -6.05 8.33
C SER A 270 4.92 -6.74 7.54
N SER A 271 6.12 -6.17 7.53
CA SER A 271 7.27 -6.63 6.71
C SER A 271 7.04 -6.62 5.19
N SER A 272 5.99 -5.92 4.72
CA SER A 272 5.74 -5.77 3.29
C SER A 272 6.80 -4.87 2.62
N PRO A 273 7.16 -5.12 1.34
CA PRO A 273 7.97 -4.19 0.55
C PRO A 273 7.22 -2.91 0.14
N SER A 274 5.90 -2.86 0.31
CA SER A 274 5.05 -1.73 -0.07
C SER A 274 5.46 -0.44 0.62
N ILE A 275 5.44 0.64 -0.15
CA ILE A 275 5.92 1.95 0.27
C ILE A 275 4.75 2.85 0.67
N HIS A 276 3.64 2.77 -0.07
CA HIS A 276 2.48 3.64 0.11
C HIS A 276 1.21 2.89 0.53
N LEU A 277 1.09 1.60 0.18
CA LEU A 277 -0.10 0.82 0.50
C LEU A 277 -0.30 0.64 2.02
N LEU A 278 -1.56 0.43 2.38
CA LEU A 278 -2.04 0.17 3.71
C LEU A 278 -2.41 -1.30 3.87
N ARG A 279 -2.48 -1.78 5.10
CA ARG A 279 -2.91 -3.13 5.43
C ARG A 279 -3.98 -3.08 6.52
N HIS A 280 -5.06 -3.83 6.32
CA HIS A 280 -6.08 -4.04 7.35
C HIS A 280 -5.61 -5.08 8.36
N HIS A 281 -5.88 -4.80 9.63
CA HIS A 281 -5.67 -5.68 10.76
C HIS A 281 -6.98 -5.78 11.55
N PRO A 282 -7.50 -7.00 11.83
CA PRO A 282 -8.69 -7.20 12.66
C PRO A 282 -8.35 -7.03 14.15
N ALA A 283 -7.86 -5.84 14.51
CA ALA A 283 -7.39 -5.50 15.83
C ALA A 283 -7.79 -4.07 16.23
N ARG A 284 -7.70 -3.77 17.53
CA ARG A 284 -7.99 -2.46 18.10
C ARG A 284 -6.90 -2.05 19.08
N LEU A 285 -6.43 -0.81 18.96
CA LEU A 285 -5.37 -0.23 19.78
C LEU A 285 -5.90 0.69 20.89
N ASP A 286 -6.97 1.43 20.63
CA ASP A 286 -7.55 2.38 21.59
C ASP A 286 -9.07 2.19 21.65
N ASP A 287 -9.57 1.76 22.80
CA ASP A 287 -11.01 1.51 23.03
C ASP A 287 -11.79 2.79 23.37
N SER A 288 -11.14 3.95 23.52
CA SER A 288 -11.82 5.20 23.86
C SER A 288 -12.69 5.75 22.74
N GLN A 289 -12.36 5.45 21.47
CA GLN A 289 -13.11 5.87 20.30
C GLN A 289 -13.10 4.80 19.21
N VAL A 290 -14.15 4.77 18.40
CA VAL A 290 -14.25 3.83 17.27
C VAL A 290 -13.35 4.27 16.13
N ASP A 291 -13.57 5.50 15.70
CA ASP A 291 -12.90 6.09 14.56
C ASP A 291 -11.76 6.96 15.09
N ILE A 292 -10.54 6.59 14.74
CA ILE A 292 -9.33 7.31 15.12
C ILE A 292 -8.49 7.53 13.89
N LEU A 293 -7.99 8.75 13.72
CA LEU A 293 -6.98 9.09 12.75
C LEU A 293 -5.59 9.02 13.39
N PHE A 294 -4.69 8.20 12.84
CA PHE A 294 -3.28 8.23 13.21
C PHE A 294 -2.55 9.28 12.39
N ASP A 295 -2.02 10.28 13.08
CA ASP A 295 -1.40 11.45 12.49
C ASP A 295 0.07 11.59 12.90
N TYR A 296 0.82 12.36 12.12
CA TYR A 296 2.24 12.59 12.33
C TYR A 296 2.46 13.43 13.59
N GLU A 297 3.47 13.07 14.39
CA GLU A 297 3.91 13.91 15.52
C GLU A 297 4.37 15.30 15.03
N HIS A 298 5.03 15.32 13.88
CA HIS A 298 5.43 16.53 13.17
C HIS A 298 4.74 16.59 11.80
N PRO A 299 3.64 17.36 11.66
CA PRO A 299 2.96 17.54 10.38
C PRO A 299 3.90 18.04 9.28
N VAL A 300 4.67 19.09 9.60
CA VAL A 300 5.73 19.64 8.75
C VAL A 300 7.09 19.27 9.37
N TYR A 301 7.77 18.27 8.83
CA TYR A 301 9.04 17.79 9.40
C TYR A 301 10.21 18.76 9.22
N PHE A 302 10.11 19.71 8.30
CA PHE A 302 11.13 20.74 8.13
C PHE A 302 11.30 21.60 9.39
N ASP A 303 10.23 21.77 10.17
CA ASP A 303 10.21 22.62 11.38
C ASP A 303 10.53 21.84 12.66
N ALA A 304 10.73 20.52 12.55
CA ALA A 304 11.08 19.70 13.70
C ALA A 304 12.51 19.97 14.18
N GLU A 305 12.72 19.84 15.49
CA GLU A 305 14.05 19.93 16.11
C GLU A 305 15.03 18.97 15.43
N ARG A 306 16.28 19.41 15.27
CA ARG A 306 17.35 18.62 14.64
C ARG A 306 18.58 18.57 15.53
N SER A 307 19.21 17.41 15.56
CA SER A 307 20.53 17.19 16.14
C SER A 307 21.51 16.82 15.05
N ASP A 308 22.69 17.41 15.10
CA ASP A 308 23.81 16.97 14.28
C ASP A 308 24.35 15.63 14.79
N LEU A 309 24.91 14.85 13.88
CA LEU A 309 25.64 13.65 14.25
C LEU A 309 26.80 14.00 15.19
N PRO A 310 26.98 13.22 16.28
CA PRO A 310 28.08 13.46 17.19
C PRO A 310 29.41 13.20 16.49
N LYS A 311 30.42 14.06 16.70
CA LYS A 311 31.77 13.83 16.18
C LYS A 311 32.26 12.43 16.60
N THR A 312 32.55 11.57 15.63
CA THR A 312 33.01 10.21 15.89
C THR A 312 34.53 10.11 15.80
N ASN A 313 35.14 9.49 16.81
CA ASN A 313 36.55 9.11 16.76
C ASN A 313 36.76 7.82 15.93
N ASN A 314 35.68 7.13 15.56
CA ASN A 314 35.69 5.87 14.81
C ASN A 314 35.50 6.12 13.31
N SER A 315 36.34 6.99 12.75
CA SER A 315 36.41 7.21 11.31
C SER A 315 37.42 6.24 10.72
N LEU A 316 36.99 5.43 9.76
CA LEU A 316 37.80 4.41 9.12
C LEU A 316 38.05 4.77 7.65
N PRO A 317 39.24 4.45 7.10
CA PRO A 317 39.45 4.53 5.66
C PRO A 317 38.56 3.49 4.94
N PRO A 318 38.28 3.69 3.64
CA PRO A 318 37.63 2.67 2.83
C PRO A 318 38.43 1.36 2.86
N GLY A 319 37.76 0.26 3.17
CA GLY A 319 38.40 -1.02 3.45
C GLY A 319 37.43 -2.20 3.34
N HIS A 320 37.57 -3.19 4.23
CA HIS A 320 36.65 -4.33 4.28
C HIS A 320 35.23 -3.87 4.62
N TRP A 321 34.26 -4.41 3.89
CA TRP A 321 32.84 -4.08 4.02
C TRP A 321 32.02 -5.33 4.43
N PRO A 322 31.08 -5.20 5.39
CA PRO A 322 30.96 -4.08 6.33
C PRO A 322 32.18 -3.99 7.27
N PRO A 323 32.50 -2.79 7.82
CA PRO A 323 33.60 -2.68 8.78
C PRO A 323 33.41 -3.58 10.00
N ALA A 324 34.47 -4.25 10.46
CA ALA A 324 34.39 -5.15 11.63
C ALA A 324 33.92 -4.43 12.91
N SER A 325 34.27 -3.15 13.07
CA SER A 325 33.79 -2.31 14.18
C SER A 325 32.28 -2.10 14.16
N LEU A 326 31.66 -2.05 12.98
CA LEU A 326 30.22 -1.93 12.82
C LEU A 326 29.52 -3.26 13.12
N LEU A 327 30.11 -4.38 12.70
CA LEU A 327 29.62 -5.72 13.02
C LEU A 327 29.68 -6.01 14.53
N ALA A 328 30.70 -5.49 15.22
CA ALA A 328 30.88 -5.66 16.66
C ALA A 328 29.80 -4.96 17.51
N LEU A 329 29.10 -3.94 17.00
CA LEU A 329 28.06 -3.23 17.75
C LEU A 329 26.80 -4.09 17.96
N ASN A 330 26.48 -4.96 17.01
CA ASN A 330 25.34 -5.89 16.98
C ASN A 330 24.17 -5.56 17.94
N PRO A 331 23.47 -4.42 17.74
CA PRO A 331 22.45 -3.98 18.69
C PRO A 331 21.28 -4.96 18.70
N LEU A 332 20.86 -5.38 19.89
CA LEU A 332 19.79 -6.35 20.10
C LEU A 332 18.57 -5.70 20.75
N VAL A 333 17.40 -5.91 20.17
CA VAL A 333 16.12 -5.49 20.76
C VAL A 333 15.72 -6.48 21.86
N THR A 334 15.61 -5.99 23.09
CA THR A 334 15.21 -6.81 24.26
C THR A 334 13.71 -6.72 24.53
N LYS A 335 13.07 -5.60 24.17
CA LYS A 335 11.63 -5.39 24.31
C LYS A 335 11.11 -4.50 23.20
N SER A 336 9.90 -4.76 22.73
CA SER A 336 9.20 -3.89 21.78
C SER A 336 7.70 -3.81 22.06
N SER A 337 7.07 -2.69 21.73
CA SER A 337 5.64 -2.45 21.94
C SER A 337 5.12 -1.29 21.10
N PHE A 338 3.81 -1.23 20.85
CA PHE A 338 3.17 -0.02 20.36
C PHE A 338 2.59 0.81 21.51
N GLY A 339 2.76 2.14 21.43
CA GLY A 339 2.17 3.09 22.36
C GLY A 339 1.28 4.10 21.61
N VAL A 340 0.08 4.36 22.13
CA VAL A 340 -0.85 5.34 21.56
C VAL A 340 -0.82 6.62 22.41
N HIS A 341 -0.49 7.75 21.79
CA HIS A 341 -0.48 9.06 22.43
C HIS A 341 -1.65 9.90 21.92
N LYS A 342 -2.32 10.59 22.85
CA LYS A 342 -3.42 11.50 22.51
C LYS A 342 -2.87 12.80 21.91
N ALA A 343 -3.44 13.21 20.77
CA ALA A 343 -3.25 14.55 20.24
C ALA A 343 -4.24 15.53 20.90
N ASN A 344 -4.16 16.81 20.55
CA ASN A 344 -5.09 17.84 21.03
C ASN A 344 -6.54 17.59 20.57
N ASP A 345 -6.71 16.96 19.40
CA ASP A 345 -8.00 16.53 18.87
C ASP A 345 -8.38 15.16 19.43
N SER A 346 -9.63 15.06 19.92
CA SER A 346 -10.17 13.84 20.51
C SER A 346 -10.15 12.63 19.56
N SER A 347 -10.17 12.84 18.25
CA SER A 347 -10.18 11.82 17.20
C SER A 347 -8.80 11.52 16.61
N ARG A 348 -7.77 12.30 16.97
CA ARG A 348 -6.41 12.11 16.46
C ARG A 348 -5.50 11.48 17.50
N ARG A 349 -4.66 10.56 17.06
CA ARG A 349 -3.64 9.89 17.89
C ARG A 349 -2.30 9.89 17.15
N VAL A 350 -1.23 9.82 17.92
CA VAL A 350 0.12 9.52 17.42
C VAL A 350 0.47 8.11 17.89
N LEU A 351 0.73 7.21 16.95
CA LEU A 351 1.20 5.86 17.25
C LEU A 351 2.73 5.86 17.32
N LYS A 352 3.31 5.31 18.39
CA LYS A 352 4.76 5.20 18.58
C LYS A 352 5.20 3.75 18.68
N LEU A 353 6.33 3.43 18.03
CA LEU A 353 7.09 2.20 18.24
C LEU A 353 7.99 2.40 19.46
N GLY A 354 7.72 1.64 20.52
CA GLY A 354 8.59 1.50 21.67
C GLY A 354 9.61 0.38 21.45
N ILE A 355 10.91 0.67 21.60
CA ILE A 355 11.97 -0.35 21.60
C ILE A 355 12.92 -0.15 22.77
N SER A 356 13.40 -1.25 23.34
CA SER A 356 14.49 -1.26 24.32
C SER A 356 15.67 -2.02 23.73
N LEU A 357 16.85 -1.40 23.74
CA LEU A 357 18.10 -2.03 23.35
C LEU A 357 18.85 -2.48 24.61
N ASP A 358 19.68 -3.52 24.49
CA ASP A 358 20.49 -3.98 25.60
C ASP A 358 21.36 -2.85 26.18
N GLY A 359 21.36 -2.69 27.51
CA GLY A 359 22.09 -1.63 28.20
C GLY A 359 21.61 -0.19 27.96
N ALA A 360 20.51 0.04 27.24
CA ALA A 360 20.01 1.38 26.91
C ALA A 360 18.61 1.67 27.50
N GLN A 361 18.28 2.96 27.60
CA GLN A 361 16.93 3.42 27.95
C GLN A 361 15.94 3.09 26.82
N PRO A 362 14.64 2.89 27.12
CA PRO A 362 13.64 2.66 26.11
C PRO A 362 13.43 3.90 25.23
N PHE A 363 13.29 3.68 23.93
CA PHE A 363 13.02 4.70 22.93
C PHE A 363 11.58 4.59 22.45
N ALA A 364 10.95 5.72 22.13
CA ALA A 364 9.62 5.78 21.52
C ALA A 364 9.68 6.63 20.25
N ILE A 365 9.40 6.03 19.09
CA ILE A 365 9.56 6.64 17.77
C ILE A 365 8.19 6.71 17.08
N ASP A 366 7.80 7.87 16.57
CA ASP A 366 6.54 8.05 15.82
C ASP A 366 6.50 7.20 14.55
N ILE A 367 5.48 6.35 14.42
CA ILE A 367 5.23 5.52 13.24
C ILE A 367 5.02 6.37 11.99
N GLY A 368 4.42 7.55 12.12
CA GLY A 368 4.29 8.50 11.01
C GLY A 368 5.66 8.90 10.45
N GLN A 369 6.62 9.20 11.33
CA GLN A 369 8.00 9.47 10.89
C GLN A 369 8.69 8.25 10.32
N ILE A 370 8.47 7.06 10.88
CA ILE A 370 9.01 5.81 10.32
C ILE A 370 8.50 5.61 8.90
N ALA A 371 7.20 5.79 8.68
CA ALA A 371 6.57 5.69 7.36
C ALA A 371 7.14 6.74 6.39
N ARG A 372 7.36 7.97 6.88
CA ARG A 372 7.99 9.04 6.10
C ARG A 372 9.43 8.69 5.71
N GLY A 373 10.25 8.25 6.66
CA GLY A 373 11.61 7.78 6.40
C GLY A 373 11.65 6.62 5.42
N HIS A 374 10.74 5.65 5.55
CA HIS A 374 10.64 4.52 4.63
C HIS A 374 10.28 4.93 3.18
N ARG A 375 9.45 5.97 3.01
CA ARG A 375 9.08 6.51 1.70
C ARG A 375 10.20 7.31 1.03
N TYR A 376 10.95 8.10 1.80
CA TYR A 376 11.98 8.98 1.27
C TYR A 376 13.39 8.37 1.25
N ALA A 377 13.60 7.25 1.95
CA ALA A 377 14.87 6.53 1.91
C ALA A 377 15.18 6.00 0.50
N TYR A 378 16.43 6.17 0.10
CA TYR A 378 16.96 5.64 -1.15
C TYR A 378 17.34 4.17 -0.97
N ARG A 379 16.99 3.32 -1.94
CA ARG A 379 17.38 1.92 -1.95
C ARG A 379 18.44 1.68 -3.02
N CYS A 380 19.53 1.01 -2.65
CA CYS A 380 20.48 0.48 -3.61
C CYS A 380 19.83 -0.72 -4.30
N ASN A 381 19.44 -0.61 -5.57
CA ASN A 381 18.88 -1.76 -6.29
C ASN A 381 19.96 -2.85 -6.42
N SER A 382 19.64 -4.07 -5.97
CA SER A 382 20.52 -5.24 -6.07
C SER A 382 20.42 -5.98 -7.42
N GLY A 383 19.67 -5.45 -8.39
CA GLY A 383 19.58 -5.98 -9.76
C GLY A 383 19.66 -4.88 -10.81
N GLU A 384 20.35 -5.16 -11.91
CA GLU A 384 20.72 -4.28 -13.04
C GLU A 384 22.03 -3.49 -12.89
N GLU A 385 23.15 -4.21 -13.08
CA GLU A 385 24.22 -3.66 -13.90
C GLU A 385 23.63 -3.32 -15.27
N LYS A 386 23.33 -2.05 -15.46
CA LYS A 386 22.95 -1.47 -16.75
C LYS A 386 24.08 -1.71 -17.74
N LYS A 387 23.93 -2.67 -18.65
CA LYS A 387 24.57 -2.58 -19.96
C LYS A 387 24.05 -1.31 -20.62
N ARG A 388 24.94 -0.33 -20.80
CA ARG A 388 24.63 0.87 -21.58
C ARG A 388 24.21 0.43 -23.00
N PRO A 389 23.22 1.08 -23.63
CA PRO A 389 22.94 0.84 -25.04
C PRO A 389 24.06 1.45 -25.88
N PHE A 390 24.63 0.62 -26.77
CA PHE A 390 25.32 0.96 -28.01
C PHE A 390 26.36 2.09 -27.99
N GLN A 391 27.64 1.71 -27.88
CA GLN A 391 28.66 2.20 -28.79
C GLN A 391 29.40 0.99 -29.37
N SER A 392 29.61 1.04 -30.69
CA SER A 392 30.09 0.01 -31.61
C SER A 392 31.40 -0.68 -31.18
N ASP A 393 31.41 -2.01 -31.35
CA ASP A 393 32.60 -2.86 -31.33
C ASP A 393 33.52 -2.58 -32.53
N GLU A 394 34.83 -2.56 -32.22
CA GLU A 394 35.99 -3.16 -32.93
C GLU A 394 37.23 -2.31 -32.55
N ALA A 395 38.31 -2.81 -31.95
CA ALA A 395 38.93 -4.12 -32.05
C ALA A 395 39.54 -4.61 -30.71
N LYS A 396 39.61 -5.94 -30.57
CA LYS A 396 40.21 -6.69 -29.46
C LYS A 396 41.74 -6.64 -29.50
N GLU A 397 42.38 -6.72 -28.34
CA GLU A 397 43.42 -7.74 -28.09
C GLU A 397 43.49 -8.12 -26.59
N PRO A 398 43.90 -9.36 -26.23
CA PRO A 398 43.66 -9.96 -24.92
C PRO A 398 44.95 -10.05 -24.09
N LEU A 399 44.99 -9.44 -22.90
CA LEU A 399 46.06 -9.70 -21.93
C LEU A 399 45.55 -9.69 -20.48
N LEU A 400 45.62 -10.90 -19.89
CA LEU A 400 46.00 -11.22 -18.51
C LEU A 400 45.33 -10.49 -17.34
N GLU A 401 44.62 -11.30 -16.56
CA GLU A 401 44.33 -11.18 -15.12
C GLU A 401 45.36 -10.36 -14.34
N ILE A 402 45.01 -9.12 -14.00
CA ILE A 402 45.06 -8.59 -12.63
C ILE A 402 43.91 -7.56 -12.53
N ALA A 403 42.79 -7.94 -11.92
CA ALA A 403 41.74 -7.00 -11.55
C ALA A 403 42.29 -6.01 -10.52
N LYS A 404 42.87 -4.91 -11.01
CA LYS A 404 43.07 -3.68 -10.23
C LYS A 404 41.67 -3.24 -9.78
N ARG A 405 41.32 -3.53 -8.52
CA ARG A 405 40.21 -2.84 -7.85
C ARG A 405 40.48 -1.35 -7.98
N ASN A 406 39.74 -0.67 -8.86
CA ASN A 406 39.69 0.78 -8.87
C ASN A 406 39.38 1.21 -7.43
N GLY A 407 40.24 2.05 -6.84
CA GLY A 407 40.07 2.49 -5.45
C GLY A 407 38.66 3.03 -5.24
N SER A 408 38.02 2.60 -4.14
CA SER A 408 36.70 3.09 -3.77
C SER A 408 36.73 4.62 -3.74
N LYS A 409 35.65 5.25 -4.23
CA LYS A 409 35.50 6.71 -4.20
C LYS A 409 35.06 7.22 -2.83
N ILE A 410 34.90 6.34 -1.86
CA ILE A 410 34.52 6.67 -0.49
C ILE A 410 35.73 7.30 0.20
N ASN A 411 35.52 8.47 0.80
CA ASN A 411 36.57 9.18 1.52
C ASN A 411 36.72 8.62 2.96
N LEU A 412 35.63 8.63 3.73
CA LEU A 412 35.61 8.16 5.11
C LEU A 412 34.35 7.34 5.43
N LEU A 413 34.54 6.35 6.31
CA LEU A 413 33.47 5.57 6.92
C LEU A 413 33.34 5.95 8.39
N HIS A 414 32.20 6.54 8.76
CA HIS A 414 31.89 6.93 10.14
C HIS A 414 30.93 5.93 10.77
N VAL A 415 31.37 5.21 11.80
CA VAL A 415 30.54 4.21 12.49
C VAL A 415 29.86 4.81 13.71
N TYR A 416 28.55 4.60 13.83
CA TYR A 416 27.73 5.11 14.92
C TYR A 416 27.05 4.00 15.73
N ASP A 417 27.00 4.20 17.04
CA ASP A 417 26.21 3.40 17.96
C ASP A 417 24.72 3.76 17.84
N THR A 418 23.88 2.76 17.56
CA THR A 418 22.44 2.94 17.36
C THR A 418 21.75 3.52 18.59
N ALA A 419 22.07 3.06 19.80
CA ALA A 419 21.42 3.53 21.02
C ALA A 419 21.73 5.01 21.28
N LYS A 420 22.97 5.44 21.04
CA LYS A 420 23.37 6.85 21.14
C LYS A 420 22.58 7.73 20.18
N ILE A 421 22.35 7.27 18.95
CA ILE A 421 21.67 8.02 17.90
C ILE A 421 20.17 8.13 18.18
N LEU A 422 19.54 7.05 18.61
CA LEU A 422 18.14 7.06 19.02
C LEU A 422 17.90 7.95 20.24
N GLY A 423 18.90 8.12 21.12
CA GLY A 423 18.84 8.97 22.30
C GLY A 423 19.02 10.47 22.07
N LEU A 424 19.41 10.92 20.87
CA LEU A 424 19.52 12.36 20.56
C LEU A 424 18.14 13.03 20.54
N PRO A 425 18.01 14.34 20.81
CA PRO A 425 16.76 15.06 20.62
C PRO A 425 16.45 15.27 19.13
N GLY A 426 15.17 15.38 18.77
CA GLY A 426 14.74 15.68 17.39
C GLY A 426 15.16 14.65 16.33
N PHE A 427 15.18 15.07 15.06
CA PHE A 427 15.73 14.28 13.95
C PHE A 427 17.24 14.40 13.87
N VAL A 428 17.90 13.35 13.42
CA VAL A 428 19.36 13.33 13.28
C VAL A 428 19.77 13.60 11.84
N THR A 429 20.65 14.59 11.64
CA THR A 429 21.19 14.98 10.33
C THR A 429 22.72 14.98 10.35
N THR A 430 23.33 14.94 9.16
CA THR A 430 24.77 15.18 9.01
C THR A 430 25.10 16.65 9.29
N ASP A 431 26.31 16.91 9.77
CA ASP A 431 26.81 18.27 9.94
C ASP A 431 27.03 18.96 8.58
N GLU A 432 27.05 20.30 8.57
CA GLU A 432 27.27 21.10 7.35
C GLU A 432 28.65 20.86 6.70
N GLY A 433 29.59 20.27 7.46
CA GLY A 433 30.95 19.94 7.00
C GLY A 433 31.08 18.58 6.30
N SER A 434 30.08 17.70 6.40
CA SER A 434 30.12 16.36 5.80
C SER A 434 30.14 16.40 4.27
N ARG A 435 31.08 15.67 3.67
CA ARG A 435 31.20 15.60 2.21
C ARG A 435 30.30 14.51 1.63
N SER A 436 29.99 14.63 0.34
CA SER A 436 29.09 13.68 -0.35
C SER A 436 29.69 12.30 -0.61
N ASP A 437 30.99 12.14 -0.36
CA ASP A 437 31.74 10.89 -0.39
C ASP A 437 32.02 10.30 1.01
N ASP A 438 31.54 10.96 2.09
CA ASP A 438 31.56 10.42 3.45
C ASP A 438 30.30 9.59 3.73
N LEU A 439 30.49 8.38 4.29
CA LEU A 439 29.39 7.47 4.64
C LEU A 439 29.26 7.36 6.16
N HIS A 440 28.06 7.63 6.68
CA HIS A 440 27.70 7.51 8.09
C HIS A 440 26.89 6.23 8.28
N LEU A 441 27.50 5.23 8.90
CA LEU A 441 27.02 3.85 8.93
C LEU A 441 26.26 3.53 10.23
N PHE A 442 25.10 2.90 10.07
CA PHE A 442 24.28 2.36 11.15
C PHE A 442 23.97 0.88 10.90
N MET A 443 24.16 0.02 11.90
CA MET A 443 23.84 -1.40 11.81
C MET A 443 22.38 -1.64 12.19
N ALA A 444 21.61 -2.26 11.28
CA ALA A 444 20.18 -2.48 11.43
C ALA A 444 19.74 -3.84 10.87
N LYS A 445 20.38 -4.93 11.33
CA LYS A 445 19.96 -6.29 10.97
C LYS A 445 18.57 -6.63 11.48
N ASP A 446 18.22 -6.13 12.66
CA ASP A 446 16.88 -6.23 13.22
C ASP A 446 15.95 -5.20 12.51
N PRO A 447 14.84 -5.64 11.89
CA PRO A 447 13.88 -4.75 11.25
C PRO A 447 13.32 -3.65 12.16
N LEU A 448 13.19 -3.90 13.47
CA LEU A 448 12.70 -2.91 14.43
C LEU A 448 13.71 -1.78 14.63
N ILE A 449 15.00 -2.10 14.60
CA ILE A 449 16.08 -1.10 14.65
C ILE A 449 16.09 -0.28 13.37
N GLN A 450 15.93 -0.94 12.21
CA GLN A 450 15.80 -0.23 10.94
C GLN A 450 14.62 0.74 10.98
N MET A 451 13.44 0.31 11.44
CA MET A 451 12.28 1.17 11.58
C MET A 451 12.57 2.35 12.51
N ALA A 452 13.12 2.09 13.69
CA ALA A 452 13.46 3.16 14.65
C ALA A 452 14.44 4.19 14.05
N LEU A 453 15.47 3.74 13.33
CA LEU A 453 16.41 4.62 12.64
C LEU A 453 15.72 5.42 11.53
N LEU A 454 14.86 4.81 10.72
CA LEU A 454 14.12 5.52 9.67
C LEU A 454 13.17 6.59 10.23
N GLY A 455 12.63 6.40 11.44
CA GLY A 455 11.84 7.43 12.12
C GLY A 455 12.68 8.49 12.83
N LYS A 456 13.99 8.27 13.00
CA LYS A 456 14.91 9.16 13.72
C LYS A 456 15.80 9.98 12.81
N LEU A 457 16.24 9.41 11.70
CA LEU A 457 17.12 10.06 10.73
C LEU A 457 16.30 11.05 9.88
N TYR A 458 16.90 12.20 9.58
CA TYR A 458 16.28 13.20 8.73
C TYR A 458 16.09 12.62 7.31
N PRO A 459 14.86 12.60 6.75
CA PRO A 459 14.52 11.73 5.60
C PRO A 459 15.28 11.95 4.28
N GLU A 460 16.03 13.05 4.13
CA GLU A 460 16.49 13.52 2.82
C GLU A 460 17.73 12.82 2.25
N ASN A 461 18.58 12.21 3.08
CA ASN A 461 19.86 11.60 2.68
C ASN A 461 20.07 10.20 3.29
N VAL A 462 18.97 9.49 3.57
CA VAL A 462 19.01 8.14 4.13
C VAL A 462 19.04 7.10 3.01
N ILE A 463 20.00 6.18 3.08
CA ILE A 463 20.25 5.13 2.09
C ILE A 463 20.18 3.77 2.79
N LEU A 464 19.37 2.88 2.24
CA LEU A 464 19.29 1.48 2.65
C LEU A 464 20.19 0.65 1.73
N ILE A 465 21.09 -0.13 2.33
CA ILE A 465 21.99 -1.05 1.63
C ILE A 465 21.98 -2.41 2.31
N ASP A 466 21.98 -3.49 1.52
CA ASP A 466 22.11 -4.83 2.07
C ASP A 466 23.56 -5.06 2.54
N GLU A 467 23.75 -5.87 3.58
CA GLU A 467 25.08 -6.20 4.13
C GLU A 467 26.05 -6.74 3.06
N ASP A 468 25.52 -7.50 2.11
CA ASP A 468 26.29 -8.15 1.03
C ASP A 468 26.52 -7.23 -0.20
N ASP A 469 25.97 -6.02 -0.21
CA ASP A 469 26.08 -5.11 -1.34
C ASP A 469 27.38 -4.30 -1.33
N ASP A 470 27.82 -3.88 -2.52
CA ASP A 470 28.97 -2.98 -2.70
C ASP A 470 28.66 -1.57 -2.13
N PRO A 471 29.45 -1.06 -1.17
CA PRO A 471 29.23 0.27 -0.58
C PRO A 471 29.32 1.42 -1.58
N ASP A 472 30.04 1.26 -2.70
CA ASP A 472 30.07 2.28 -3.76
C ASP A 472 28.69 2.48 -4.41
N LYS A 473 27.73 1.55 -4.23
CA LYS A 473 26.33 1.77 -4.63
C LYS A 473 25.69 2.92 -3.86
N ALA A 474 26.05 3.10 -2.59
CA ALA A 474 25.52 4.20 -1.77
C ALA A 474 25.90 5.57 -2.33
N LEU A 475 27.04 5.69 -3.03
CA LEU A 475 27.46 6.93 -3.69
C LEU A 475 26.66 7.26 -4.97
N LYS A 476 25.95 6.28 -5.55
CA LYS A 476 25.23 6.41 -6.83
C LYS A 476 23.75 6.75 -6.67
N VAL A 477 23.22 6.66 -5.46
CA VAL A 477 21.82 6.98 -5.11
C VAL A 477 21.78 8.25 -4.26
N GLY A 478 20.63 8.69 -3.74
CA GLY A 478 20.60 9.85 -2.84
C GLY A 478 20.78 11.21 -3.50
N LYS A 479 20.82 12.27 -2.68
CA LYS A 479 21.23 13.60 -3.15
C LYS A 479 22.76 13.62 -3.34
N GLY A 480 23.23 14.44 -4.27
CA GLY A 480 24.67 14.56 -4.59
C GLY A 480 25.48 15.43 -3.64
N PHE A 481 24.89 15.89 -2.54
CA PHE A 481 25.47 16.84 -1.59
C PHE A 481 25.14 16.44 -0.14
N GLY A 482 26.02 16.86 0.79
CA GLY A 482 25.97 16.48 2.20
C GLY A 482 26.38 15.03 2.44
N GLY A 483 26.70 14.70 3.69
CA GLY A 483 27.02 13.34 4.10
C GLY A 483 25.87 12.37 3.87
N ARG A 484 26.20 11.10 3.66
CA ARG A 484 25.23 10.03 3.38
C ARG A 484 24.96 9.20 4.64
N LEU A 485 23.70 9.13 5.05
CA LEU A 485 23.27 8.30 6.18
C LEU A 485 22.94 6.90 5.66
N VAL A 486 23.81 5.92 5.91
CA VAL A 486 23.71 4.57 5.38
C VAL A 486 23.27 3.60 6.47
N VAL A 487 22.06 3.04 6.31
CA VAL A 487 21.50 2.01 7.19
C VAL A 487 21.73 0.65 6.54
N ILE A 488 22.58 -0.17 7.15
CA ILE A 488 22.90 -1.51 6.67
C ILE A 488 21.89 -2.51 7.21
N GLN A 489 21.18 -3.18 6.30
CA GLN A 489 20.16 -4.18 6.63
C GLN A 489 20.62 -5.59 6.24
N SER A 490 20.01 -6.60 6.83
CA SER A 490 20.17 -7.98 6.33
C SER A 490 19.47 -8.12 4.98
N LYS A 491 20.04 -8.95 4.10
CA LYS A 491 19.47 -9.24 2.78
C LYS A 491 18.02 -9.70 2.93
N ARG A 492 17.08 -8.98 2.31
CA ARG A 492 15.68 -9.41 2.26
C ARG A 492 15.61 -10.75 1.54
N ARG A 493 15.27 -11.83 2.24
CA ARG A 493 14.82 -13.06 1.58
C ARG A 493 13.57 -12.67 0.81
N LYS A 494 13.55 -12.90 -0.51
CA LYS A 494 12.29 -12.83 -1.26
C LYS A 494 11.36 -13.84 -0.59
N CYS A 495 10.29 -13.38 0.06
CA CYS A 495 9.17 -14.27 0.34
C CYS A 495 8.70 -14.75 -1.02
N SER A 496 8.85 -16.05 -1.27
CA SER A 496 8.07 -16.72 -2.31
C SER A 496 6.62 -16.61 -1.88
N ASP A 497 5.81 -15.93 -2.71
CA ASP A 497 4.36 -15.83 -2.57
C ASP A 497 3.69 -17.21 -2.42
#